data_AF-A0A9D4K801-F1
#
_entry.id   AF-A0A9D4K801-F1
#
_cell.length_a   1.000
_cell.length_b   1.000
_cell.length_c   1.000
_cell.angle_alpha   90.00
_cell.angle_beta   90.00
_cell.angle_gamma   90.00
#
_symmetry.space_group_name_H-M   'P 1'
#
loop_
_entity.id
_entity.type
_entity.pdbx_description
1 polymer ?
#
loop_
_entity_poly.entity_id
_entity_poly.type
_entity_poly.pdbx_seq_one_letter_code
_entity_poly.pdbx_strand_id
1 'polypeptide(L)'
;MWLKTGPTPIRSPSVPGLPDPANSASQKEAVTTQAANDVVEKVLVTESRKRKRGEYFNYNDEIRAKIALYAIDNGVAKASRHFSADLAHNVSKSTVRSMRDQYVKVKKQLGCDTTTLARSPRGAPTLLGEYDIELQDYIRQVRVQGGVVNVHTVTAAAEGIVLKTLRTNYSGLAAISQLKNP
;
A
#
# COMPACT_ATOMS: atom_id res chain seq x y z
N MET A 1 4.86 -11.99 42.27
CA MET A 1 3.70 -11.93 41.35
C MET A 1 4.13 -12.47 39.99
N TRP A 2 3.71 -13.67 39.62
CA TRP A 2 3.95 -14.20 38.27
C TRP A 2 2.82 -13.72 37.36
N LEU A 3 3.16 -12.92 36.35
CA LEU A 3 2.23 -12.54 35.29
C LEU A 3 1.94 -13.78 34.45
N LYS A 4 0.72 -14.31 34.58
CA LYS A 4 0.22 -15.40 33.72
C LYS A 4 0.27 -14.91 32.27
N THR A 5 1.25 -15.37 31.49
CA THR A 5 1.27 -15.25 30.03
C THR A 5 0.26 -16.22 29.43
N GLY A 6 -1.03 -15.99 29.71
CA GLY A 6 -2.12 -16.66 29.02
C GLY A 6 -2.27 -16.11 27.59
N PRO A 7 -2.89 -16.86 26.66
CA PRO A 7 -3.26 -16.33 25.35
C PRO A 7 -4.05 -15.03 25.53
N THR A 8 -3.64 -13.95 24.85
CA THR A 8 -4.38 -12.69 24.88
C THR A 8 -5.80 -12.94 24.35
N PRO A 9 -6.85 -12.59 25.12
CA PRO A 9 -8.22 -12.78 24.65
C PRO A 9 -8.43 -11.97 23.37
N ILE A 10 -9.04 -12.60 22.37
CA ILE A 10 -9.43 -11.97 21.09
C ILE A 10 -10.49 -10.91 21.40
N ARG A 11 -10.34 -9.71 20.83
CA ARG A 11 -11.19 -8.55 21.10
C ARG A 11 -11.67 -7.95 19.78
N SER A 12 -12.92 -7.52 19.74
CA SER A 12 -13.40 -6.74 18.61
C SER A 12 -12.65 -5.39 18.54
N PRO A 13 -12.38 -4.89 17.33
CA PRO A 13 -11.67 -3.64 17.14
C PRO A 13 -12.50 -2.45 17.65
N SER A 14 -11.82 -1.49 18.27
CA SER A 14 -12.40 -0.24 18.77
C SER A 14 -12.58 0.78 17.64
N VAL A 15 -11.72 0.71 16.62
CA VAL A 15 -11.75 1.62 15.46
C VAL A 15 -12.60 1.03 14.33
N PRO A 16 -13.61 1.76 13.80
CA PRO A 16 -14.41 1.30 12.68
C PRO A 16 -13.55 1.01 11.43
N GLY A 17 -13.88 -0.09 10.73
CA GLY A 17 -13.22 -0.48 9.47
C GLY A 17 -11.93 -1.30 9.63
N LEU A 18 -11.55 -1.67 10.85
CA LEU A 18 -10.49 -2.66 11.09
C LEU A 18 -11.05 -4.09 11.13
N PRO A 19 -10.28 -5.10 10.65
CA PRO A 19 -10.69 -6.49 10.62
C PRO A 19 -11.00 -7.03 12.00
N ASP A 20 -12.19 -7.63 12.18
CA ASP A 20 -12.53 -8.33 13.41
C ASP A 20 -11.77 -9.67 13.49
N PRO A 21 -10.86 -9.83 14.46
CA PRO A 21 -10.11 -11.07 14.62
C PRO A 21 -11.00 -12.27 15.02
N ALA A 22 -12.22 -12.04 15.49
CA ALA A 22 -13.18 -13.13 15.77
C ALA A 22 -13.70 -13.82 14.51
N ASN A 23 -13.59 -13.19 13.33
CA ASN A 23 -14.05 -13.73 12.06
C ASN A 23 -12.95 -14.46 11.27
N SER A 24 -11.75 -14.60 11.82
CA SER A 24 -10.63 -15.28 11.18
C SER A 24 -10.84 -16.80 11.13
N ALA A 25 -10.35 -17.47 10.08
CA ALA A 25 -10.53 -18.90 9.87
C ALA A 25 -9.67 -19.76 10.81
N SER A 26 -8.56 -19.20 11.30
CA SER A 26 -7.63 -19.88 12.20
C SER A 26 -7.31 -19.06 13.44
N GLN A 27 -7.06 -19.73 14.57
CA GLN A 27 -6.58 -19.10 15.80
C GLN A 27 -5.26 -18.34 15.58
N LYS A 28 -4.39 -18.83 14.69
CA LYS A 28 -3.14 -18.15 14.33
C LYS A 28 -3.45 -16.79 13.68
N GLU A 29 -4.36 -16.79 12.70
CA GLU A 29 -4.78 -15.59 11.98
C GLU A 29 -5.48 -14.60 12.91
N ALA A 30 -6.38 -15.06 13.78
CA ALA A 30 -7.05 -14.22 14.78
C ALA A 30 -6.05 -13.47 15.66
N VAL A 31 -5.02 -14.16 16.14
CA VAL A 31 -3.98 -13.56 16.99
C VAL A 31 -3.10 -12.59 16.22
N THR A 32 -2.74 -12.91 14.97
CA THR A 32 -1.97 -12.01 14.10
C THR A 32 -2.77 -10.74 13.77
N THR A 33 -4.05 -10.86 13.42
CA THR A 33 -4.97 -9.74 13.16
C THR A 33 -5.14 -8.87 14.40
N GLN A 34 -5.30 -9.47 15.59
CA GLN A 34 -5.36 -8.73 16.84
C GLN A 34 -4.08 -7.92 17.09
N ALA A 35 -2.91 -8.53 16.87
CA ALA A 35 -1.63 -7.84 17.07
C ALA A 35 -1.45 -6.66 16.12
N ALA A 36 -1.90 -6.78 14.87
CA ALA A 36 -1.92 -5.67 13.92
C ALA A 36 -2.88 -4.55 14.37
N ASN A 37 -4.11 -4.90 14.75
CA ASN A 37 -5.11 -3.93 15.23
C ASN A 37 -4.60 -3.15 16.45
N ASP A 38 -4.00 -3.81 17.44
CA ASP A 38 -3.51 -3.18 18.66
C ASP A 38 -2.47 -2.06 18.40
N VAL A 39 -1.66 -2.20 17.35
CA VAL A 39 -0.67 -1.18 16.97
C VAL A 39 -1.32 -0.11 16.10
N VAL A 40 -2.16 -0.51 15.15
CA VAL A 40 -2.89 0.42 14.26
C VAL A 40 -3.77 1.38 15.07
N GLU A 41 -4.52 0.88 16.05
CA GLU A 41 -5.39 1.72 16.90
C GLU A 41 -4.59 2.80 17.63
N LYS A 42 -3.44 2.44 18.19
CA LYS A 42 -2.56 3.41 18.89
C LYS A 42 -2.11 4.52 17.97
N VAL A 43 -1.74 4.18 16.74
CA VAL A 43 -1.25 5.16 15.76
C VAL A 43 -2.39 6.05 15.28
N LEU A 44 -3.56 5.48 14.95
CA LEU A 44 -4.71 6.25 14.45
C LEU A 44 -5.26 7.25 15.46
N VAL A 45 -5.19 6.96 16.77
CA VAL A 45 -5.60 7.91 17.83
C VAL A 45 -4.72 9.17 17.87
N THR A 46 -3.46 9.06 17.43
CA THR A 46 -2.47 10.15 17.50
C THR A 46 -2.37 11.02 16.23
N GLU A 47 -3.07 10.64 15.15
CA GLU A 47 -2.91 11.32 13.86
C GLU A 47 -3.69 12.64 13.76
N SER A 48 -3.00 13.70 13.32
CA SER A 48 -3.60 15.01 13.06
C SER A 48 -4.23 15.10 11.66
N ARG A 49 -5.33 15.85 11.53
CA ARG A 49 -6.01 16.04 10.24
C ARG A 49 -5.15 16.85 9.27
N LYS A 50 -4.63 16.20 8.22
CA LYS A 50 -3.90 16.86 7.12
C LYS A 50 -4.87 17.50 6.12
N ARG A 51 -4.41 18.55 5.43
CA ARG A 51 -5.17 19.23 4.37
C ARG A 51 -5.54 18.24 3.25
N LYS A 52 -6.76 18.37 2.72
CA LYS A 52 -7.23 17.57 1.58
C LYS A 52 -6.34 17.82 0.36
N ARG A 53 -5.75 16.77 -0.18
CA ARG A 53 -4.91 16.82 -1.39
C ARG A 53 -5.80 17.12 -2.62
N GLY A 54 -5.24 17.80 -3.62
CA GLY A 54 -5.93 18.04 -4.89
C GLY A 54 -6.24 16.75 -5.65
N GLU A 55 -7.17 16.86 -6.60
CA GLU A 55 -7.64 15.73 -7.43
C GLU A 55 -6.55 15.23 -8.40
N TYR A 56 -6.44 13.91 -8.54
CA TYR A 56 -5.54 13.27 -9.50
C TYR A 56 -6.34 12.84 -10.72
N PHE A 57 -5.94 13.34 -11.90
CA PHE A 57 -6.52 12.89 -13.15
C PHE A 57 -5.85 11.61 -13.65
N ASN A 58 -6.68 10.63 -13.98
CA ASN A 58 -6.26 9.37 -14.59
C ASN A 58 -6.43 9.45 -16.11
N TYR A 59 -5.32 9.54 -16.82
CA TYR A 59 -5.29 9.46 -18.28
C TYR A 59 -5.23 8.01 -18.73
N ASN A 60 -6.10 7.63 -19.66
CA ASN A 60 -6.06 6.35 -20.36
C ASN A 60 -4.77 6.23 -21.21
N ASP A 61 -4.35 5.01 -21.50
CA ASP A 61 -3.10 4.71 -22.21
C ASP A 61 -3.06 5.31 -23.62
N GLU A 62 -4.19 5.34 -24.32
CA GLU A 62 -4.33 5.99 -25.63
C GLU A 62 -4.18 7.51 -25.55
N ILE A 63 -4.82 8.14 -24.56
CA ILE A 63 -4.73 9.59 -24.34
C ILE A 63 -3.29 9.98 -24.00
N ARG A 64 -2.63 9.16 -23.18
CA ARG A 64 -1.21 9.32 -22.84
C ARG A 64 -0.32 9.28 -24.08
N ALA A 65 -0.57 8.34 -25.00
CA ALA A 65 0.15 8.25 -26.27
C ALA A 65 -0.11 9.46 -27.17
N LYS A 66 -1.38 9.91 -27.30
CA LYS A 66 -1.75 11.12 -28.06
C LYS A 66 -1.08 12.38 -27.52
N ILE A 67 -1.08 12.57 -26.20
CA ILE A 67 -0.39 13.70 -25.55
C ILE A 67 1.11 13.65 -25.84
N ALA A 68 1.72 12.47 -25.73
CA ALA A 68 3.15 12.29 -25.97
C ALA A 68 3.53 12.60 -27.42
N LEU A 69 2.80 12.03 -28.40
CA LEU A 69 3.04 12.26 -29.82
C LEU A 69 2.92 13.75 -30.17
N TYR A 70 1.82 14.39 -29.75
CA TYR A 70 1.63 15.82 -29.96
C TYR A 70 2.75 16.65 -29.32
N ALA A 71 3.23 16.28 -28.13
CA ALA A 71 4.32 16.98 -27.46
C ALA A 71 5.68 16.80 -28.14
N ILE A 72 5.90 15.71 -28.89
CA ILE A 72 7.09 15.52 -29.72
C ILE A 72 7.07 16.51 -30.88
N ASP A 73 5.92 16.64 -31.56
CA ASP A 73 5.79 17.46 -32.77
C ASP A 73 5.67 18.96 -32.47
N ASN A 74 4.96 19.32 -31.39
CA ASN A 74 4.56 20.70 -31.09
C ASN A 74 5.19 21.28 -29.82
N GLY A 75 5.91 20.45 -29.06
CA GLY A 75 6.49 20.83 -27.77
C GLY A 75 5.52 20.77 -26.58
N VAL A 76 6.11 20.66 -25.38
CA VAL A 76 5.41 20.41 -24.11
C VAL A 76 4.41 21.52 -23.74
N ALA A 77 4.76 22.78 -24.00
CA ALA A 77 3.91 23.92 -23.61
C ALA A 77 2.62 23.98 -24.44
N LYS A 78 2.72 23.74 -25.75
CA LYS A 78 1.56 23.74 -26.65
C LYS A 78 0.66 22.53 -26.39
N ALA A 79 1.26 21.35 -26.18
CA ALA A 79 0.55 20.15 -25.76
C ALA A 79 -0.24 20.35 -24.46
N SER A 80 0.40 20.90 -23.42
CA SER A 80 -0.25 21.18 -22.14
C SER A 80 -1.49 22.06 -22.30
N ARG A 81 -1.41 23.14 -23.11
CA ARG A 81 -2.56 24.02 -23.36
C ARG A 81 -3.66 23.33 -24.16
N HIS A 82 -3.30 22.63 -25.25
CA HIS A 82 -4.23 21.93 -26.12
C HIS A 82 -5.06 20.90 -25.33
N PHE A 83 -4.38 19.98 -24.65
CA PHE A 83 -5.08 18.92 -23.91
C PHE A 83 -5.76 19.41 -22.63
N SER A 84 -5.35 20.55 -22.07
CA SER A 84 -6.10 21.14 -20.95
C SER A 84 -7.46 21.67 -21.39
N ALA A 85 -7.55 22.21 -22.62
CA ALA A 85 -8.80 22.62 -23.21
C ALA A 85 -9.65 21.40 -23.58
N ASP A 86 -9.07 20.42 -24.28
CA ASP A 86 -9.80 19.25 -24.77
C ASP A 86 -10.37 18.37 -23.64
N LEU A 87 -9.62 18.19 -22.55
CA LEU A 87 -10.00 17.29 -21.46
C LEU A 87 -10.77 18.00 -20.33
N ALA A 88 -11.05 19.30 -20.47
CA ALA A 88 -11.72 20.14 -19.48
C ALA A 88 -11.05 20.14 -18.08
N HIS A 89 -9.76 19.82 -17.99
CA HIS A 89 -8.98 19.89 -16.76
C HIS A 89 -7.51 20.20 -17.05
N ASN A 90 -6.82 20.80 -16.08
CA ASN A 90 -5.43 21.22 -16.26
C ASN A 90 -4.47 20.02 -16.41
N VAL A 91 -3.88 19.87 -17.59
CA VAL A 91 -2.77 18.95 -17.86
C VAL A 91 -1.45 19.67 -17.63
N SER A 92 -0.84 19.43 -16.47
CA SER A 92 0.40 20.11 -16.10
C SER A 92 1.55 19.81 -17.07
N LYS A 93 2.47 20.78 -17.27
CA LYS A 93 3.65 20.60 -18.12
C LYS A 93 4.55 19.44 -17.67
N SER A 94 4.62 19.15 -16.36
CA SER A 94 5.40 18.03 -15.84
C SER A 94 4.78 16.68 -16.23
N THR A 95 3.44 16.58 -16.20
CA THR A 95 2.70 15.42 -16.70
C THR A 95 2.98 15.15 -18.17
N VAL A 96 2.88 16.17 -19.02
CA VAL A 96 3.16 16.06 -20.46
C VAL A 96 4.60 15.63 -20.71
N ARG A 97 5.57 16.26 -20.02
CA ARG A 97 6.99 15.89 -20.11
C ARG A 97 7.22 14.42 -19.77
N SER A 98 6.62 13.94 -18.68
CA SER A 98 6.72 12.55 -18.27
C SER A 98 6.14 11.57 -19.30
N MET A 99 4.99 11.89 -19.91
CA MET A 99 4.39 11.05 -20.96
C MET A 99 5.28 11.01 -22.21
N ARG A 100 5.78 12.16 -22.65
CA ARG A 100 6.72 12.26 -23.77
C ARG A 100 7.97 11.43 -23.53
N ASP A 101 8.62 11.61 -22.38
CA ASP A 101 9.88 10.91 -22.07
C ASP A 101 9.67 9.40 -21.99
N GLN A 102 8.53 8.95 -21.49
CA GLN A 102 8.16 7.55 -21.48
C GLN A 102 7.91 7.00 -22.89
N TYR A 103 7.19 7.76 -23.73
CA TYR A 103 6.95 7.39 -25.13
C TYR A 103 8.25 7.24 -25.91
N VAL A 104 9.19 8.18 -25.75
CA VAL A 104 10.51 8.10 -26.42
C VAL A 104 11.27 6.84 -25.99
N LYS A 105 11.19 6.45 -24.72
CA LYS A 105 11.82 5.20 -24.24
C LYS A 105 11.18 3.97 -24.88
N VAL A 106 9.85 3.91 -24.90
CA VAL A 106 9.10 2.78 -25.50
C VAL A 106 9.36 2.68 -27.01
N LYS A 107 9.32 3.82 -27.73
CA LYS A 107 9.65 3.88 -29.16
C LYS A 107 11.06 3.37 -29.46
N LYS A 108 12.04 3.70 -28.59
CA LYS A 108 13.41 3.17 -28.72
C LYS A 108 13.49 1.66 -28.50
N GLN A 109 12.65 1.10 -27.63
CA GLN A 109 12.63 -0.34 -27.35
C GLN A 109 11.91 -1.15 -28.43
N LEU A 110 10.80 -0.62 -28.96
CA LEU A 110 9.97 -1.30 -29.96
C LEU A 110 10.40 -1.04 -31.41
N GLY A 111 11.10 0.07 -31.67
CA GLY A 111 11.48 0.49 -33.02
C GLY A 111 10.33 1.06 -33.86
N CYS A 112 9.09 1.09 -33.33
CA CYS A 112 7.91 1.63 -34.00
C CYS A 112 7.14 2.61 -33.10
N ASP A 113 6.27 3.41 -33.73
CA ASP A 113 5.32 4.26 -33.01
C ASP A 113 4.27 3.43 -32.28
N THR A 114 3.91 3.86 -31.07
CA THR A 114 3.01 3.10 -30.20
C THR A 114 1.72 3.87 -29.97
N THR A 115 0.58 3.27 -30.26
CA THR A 115 -0.74 3.89 -30.07
C THR A 115 -1.21 3.88 -28.61
N THR A 116 -0.57 3.11 -27.75
CA THR A 116 -0.88 2.95 -26.32
C THR A 116 0.36 3.18 -25.46
N LEU A 117 0.21 3.93 -24.37
CA LEU A 117 1.31 4.22 -23.44
C LEU A 117 0.92 3.82 -22.01
N ALA A 118 1.08 2.53 -21.69
CA ALA A 118 0.83 1.99 -20.36
C ALA A 118 1.61 2.73 -19.27
N ARG A 119 1.08 2.79 -18.05
CA ARG A 119 1.86 3.27 -16.89
C ARG A 119 2.93 2.25 -16.55
N SER A 120 4.13 2.72 -16.23
CA SER A 120 5.13 1.87 -15.59
C SER A 120 4.57 1.31 -14.27
N PRO A 121 4.87 0.04 -13.94
CA PRO A 121 4.53 -0.50 -12.63
C PRO A 121 5.12 0.42 -11.56
N ARG A 122 4.31 0.78 -10.58
CA ARG A 122 4.69 1.65 -9.47
C ARG A 122 4.79 0.82 -8.20
N GLY A 123 5.80 1.11 -7.39
CA GLY A 123 6.02 0.46 -6.10
C GLY A 123 7.47 0.03 -5.95
N ALA A 124 7.95 0.03 -4.71
CA ALA A 124 9.16 -0.70 -4.35
C ALA A 124 8.83 -2.19 -4.25
N PRO A 125 9.81 -3.09 -4.46
CA PRO A 125 9.64 -4.49 -4.07
C PRO A 125 9.27 -4.57 -2.58
N THR A 126 8.51 -5.60 -2.21
CA THR A 126 8.12 -5.81 -0.82
C THR A 126 9.33 -6.24 0.01
N LEU A 127 9.41 -5.75 1.25
CA LEU A 127 10.63 -5.84 2.08
C LEU A 127 10.51 -6.82 3.25
N LEU A 128 9.30 -7.34 3.55
CA LEU A 128 9.08 -8.15 4.74
C LEU A 128 9.16 -9.67 4.46
N GLY A 129 9.39 -10.07 3.20
CA GLY A 129 9.56 -11.47 2.83
C GLY A 129 8.28 -12.26 3.06
N GLU A 130 8.35 -13.31 3.88
CA GLU A 130 7.20 -14.19 4.16
C GLU A 130 6.03 -13.46 4.84
N TYR A 131 6.30 -12.38 5.59
CA TYR A 131 5.26 -11.59 6.25
C TYR A 131 4.47 -10.70 5.28
N ASP A 132 4.96 -10.51 4.05
CA ASP A 132 4.29 -9.65 3.07
C ASP A 132 2.90 -10.20 2.69
N ILE A 133 2.73 -11.53 2.69
CA ILE A 133 1.44 -12.17 2.38
C ILE A 133 0.41 -11.85 3.47
N GLU A 134 0.77 -12.07 4.73
CA GLU A 134 -0.10 -11.81 5.88
C GLU A 134 -0.48 -10.32 5.97
N LEU A 135 0.49 -9.43 5.72
CA LEU A 135 0.23 -7.98 5.67
C LEU A 135 -0.70 -7.59 4.51
N GLN A 136 -0.51 -8.17 3.32
CA GLN A 136 -1.38 -7.91 2.17
C GLN A 136 -2.82 -8.35 2.44
N ASP A 137 -3.02 -9.53 3.04
CA ASP A 137 -4.34 -10.04 3.38
C ASP A 137 -5.02 -9.16 4.43
N TYR A 138 -4.29 -8.75 5.46
CA TYR A 138 -4.78 -7.77 6.44
C TYR A 138 -5.23 -6.47 5.76
N ILE A 139 -4.41 -5.90 4.88
CA ILE A 139 -4.73 -4.67 4.15
C ILE A 139 -5.97 -4.84 3.26
N ARG A 140 -6.13 -6.00 2.60
CA ARG A 140 -7.32 -6.32 1.80
C ARG A 140 -8.57 -6.32 2.68
N GLN A 141 -8.51 -6.95 3.86
CA GLN A 141 -9.63 -6.99 4.80
C GLN A 141 -10.01 -5.59 5.32
N VAL A 142 -9.02 -4.76 5.69
CA VAL A 142 -9.25 -3.36 6.08
C VAL A 142 -10.01 -2.62 4.98
N ARG A 143 -9.65 -2.82 3.70
CA ARG A 143 -10.36 -2.18 2.56
C ARG A 143 -11.78 -2.68 2.40
N VAL A 144 -12.00 -3.99 2.50
CA VAL A 144 -13.34 -4.61 2.38
C VAL A 144 -14.30 -4.04 3.43
N GLN A 145 -13.78 -3.75 4.62
CA GLN A 145 -14.56 -3.20 5.73
C GLN A 145 -14.66 -1.67 5.73
N GLY A 146 -14.17 -1.01 4.67
CA GLY A 146 -14.23 0.44 4.53
C GLY A 146 -13.22 1.21 5.38
N GLY A 147 -12.22 0.54 5.96
CA GLY A 147 -11.14 1.15 6.71
C GLY A 147 -10.17 1.94 5.84
N VAL A 148 -9.55 2.96 6.44
CA VAL A 148 -8.57 3.81 5.74
C VAL A 148 -7.20 3.13 5.72
N VAL A 149 -6.70 2.83 4.50
CA VAL A 149 -5.35 2.32 4.30
C VAL A 149 -4.41 3.48 3.98
N ASN A 150 -3.63 3.91 4.97
CA ASN A 150 -2.57 4.90 4.81
C ASN A 150 -1.21 4.28 5.17
N VAL A 151 -0.11 5.01 4.97
CA VAL A 151 1.25 4.52 5.28
C VAL A 151 1.37 4.11 6.74
N HIS A 152 0.82 4.90 7.66
CA HIS A 152 0.87 4.63 9.10
C HIS A 152 0.10 3.35 9.47
N THR A 153 -1.09 3.13 8.91
CA THR A 153 -1.86 1.89 9.07
C THR A 153 -1.05 0.68 8.59
N VAL A 154 -0.40 0.80 7.42
CA VAL A 154 0.41 -0.28 6.84
C VAL A 154 1.64 -0.56 7.70
N THR A 155 2.38 0.48 8.11
CA THR A 155 3.57 0.36 8.95
C THR A 155 3.23 -0.22 10.33
N ALA A 156 2.18 0.28 10.97
CA ALA A 156 1.70 -0.22 12.26
C ALA A 156 1.26 -1.69 12.20
N ALA A 157 0.50 -2.05 11.16
CA ALA A 157 0.09 -3.44 10.95
C ALA A 157 1.31 -4.36 10.74
N ALA A 158 2.27 -3.94 9.91
CA ALA A 158 3.51 -4.67 9.69
C ALA A 158 4.29 -4.87 11.00
N GLU A 159 4.45 -3.81 11.80
CA GLU A 159 5.10 -3.88 13.11
C GLU A 159 4.38 -4.86 14.04
N GLY A 160 3.06 -4.81 14.11
CA GLY A 160 2.26 -5.73 14.92
C GLY A 160 2.45 -7.20 14.55
N ILE A 161 2.40 -7.50 13.25
CA ILE A 161 2.61 -8.85 12.71
C ILE A 161 4.02 -9.35 13.03
N VAL A 162 5.05 -8.55 12.71
CA VAL A 162 6.45 -8.93 12.91
C VAL A 162 6.76 -9.11 14.40
N LEU A 163 6.34 -8.18 15.27
CA LEU A 163 6.57 -8.28 16.71
C LEU A 163 5.89 -9.51 17.31
N LYS A 164 4.69 -9.88 16.83
CA LYS A 164 4.00 -11.07 17.30
C LYS A 164 4.75 -12.35 16.89
N THR A 165 5.19 -12.44 15.65
CA THR A 165 5.92 -13.62 15.17
C THR A 165 7.27 -13.77 15.85
N LEU A 166 8.02 -12.67 16.01
CA LEU A 166 9.29 -12.69 16.76
C LEU A 166 9.07 -13.15 18.21
N ARG A 167 8.08 -12.59 18.92
CA ARG A 167 7.77 -13.02 20.29
C ARG A 167 7.44 -14.51 20.38
N THR A 168 6.69 -15.02 19.42
CA THR A 168 6.33 -16.45 19.36
C THR A 168 7.58 -17.31 19.17
N ASN A 169 8.44 -16.97 18.21
CA ASN A 169 9.67 -17.69 17.92
C ASN A 169 10.67 -17.69 19.09
N TYR A 170 10.90 -16.53 19.72
CA TYR A 170 11.80 -16.44 20.87
C TYR A 170 11.24 -17.11 22.13
N SER A 171 9.93 -17.06 22.35
CA SER A 171 9.29 -17.78 23.47
C SER A 171 9.38 -19.30 23.31
N GLY A 172 9.30 -19.81 22.08
CA GLY A 172 9.52 -21.23 21.76
C GLY A 172 10.97 -21.68 21.98
N LEU A 173 11.95 -20.87 21.57
CA LEU A 173 13.37 -21.16 21.81
C LEU A 173 13.72 -21.17 23.30
N ALA A 174 13.17 -20.23 24.08
CA ALA A 174 13.33 -20.22 25.53
C ALA A 174 12.68 -21.45 26.18
N ALA A 175 11.51 -21.90 25.70
CA ALA A 175 10.85 -23.10 26.20
C ALA A 175 11.62 -24.39 25.89
N ILE A 176 12.25 -24.50 24.71
CA ILE A 176 13.10 -25.64 24.33
C ILE A 176 14.39 -25.68 25.18
N SER A 177 14.98 -24.53 25.51
CA SER A 177 16.15 -24.45 26.39
C SER A 177 15.86 -24.96 27.81
N GLN A 178 14.63 -24.83 28.30
CA GLN A 178 14.21 -25.32 29.63
C GLN A 178 13.96 -26.84 29.65
N LEU A 179 13.73 -27.47 28.49
CA LEU A 179 13.56 -28.92 28.35
C LEU A 179 14.88 -29.69 28.20
N LYS A 180 16.02 -28.98 28.08
CA LYS A 180 17.33 -29.57 27.81
C LYS A 180 18.26 -29.64 29.03
N ASN A 181 17.77 -29.28 30.22
CA ASN A 181 18.47 -29.50 31.48
C ASN A 181 17.77 -30.67 32.22
N PRO A 182 18.39 -31.86 32.31
CA PRO A 182 17.93 -32.93 33.19
C PRO A 182 18.11 -32.56 34.66
#